data_AF-A0A960R6U8-F1
#
_entry.id   AF-A0A960R6U8-F1
#
_cell.length_a   1.000
_cell.length_b   1.000
_cell.length_c   1.000
_cell.angle_alpha   90.00
_cell.angle_beta   90.00
_cell.angle_gamma   90.00
#
_symmetry.space_group_name_H-M   'P 1'
#
loop_
_entity.id
_entity.type
_entity.pdbx_description
1 polymer ?
#
loop_
_entity_poly.entity_id
_entity_poly.type
_entity_poly.pdbx_seq_one_letter_code
_entity_poly.pdbx_strand_id
1 'polypeptide(L)'
;VYHFQIITPMAVPANLLMVPVATVVLTGGILGWLLSMLGGSAIAGSVVNPCNALAVRLMTAMAGWFANAPGSFVHLSTDGHASALQPGSGRLVVYEPSIGGLSAMLSTSSEAGGLQHWLIDPGDPIGFSSAGQPLLRHLGINRLQSLVLTHGDFDHIGSAPSLILRYRPDAIVDGPFDSRSSTYPRILASLESAGSSHLRVAEGDRFALGGDTEVTVLYPPRDSDPPSIADDRCLVLRIRHRDWRILLTSDSGFLTEKWLLAHQRNGLAAEVWIKGWHGSDASGLTEFLDQVKPAAVITTNHDFPSRERITEAWRDEVAARGAELFDLGESGAVVIRWNDDRLEILPQAYGRPPLILSRQTAGAAQKSR
;
A
#
# COMPACT_ATOMS: atom_id res chain seq x y z
N VAL A 1 -12.79 -15.70 -21.86
CA VAL A 1 -12.85 -14.80 -20.70
C VAL A 1 -11.46 -14.72 -20.04
N TYR A 2 -10.43 -14.37 -20.83
CA TYR A 2 -9.03 -14.31 -20.40
C TYR A 2 -8.38 -13.08 -21.04
N HIS A 3 -8.97 -11.91 -20.80
CA HIS A 3 -8.39 -10.63 -21.19
C HIS A 3 -8.01 -9.87 -19.91
N PHE A 4 -6.75 -9.43 -19.83
CA PHE A 4 -6.20 -8.62 -18.74
C PHE A 4 -6.09 -9.29 -17.36
N GLN A 5 -6.11 -10.63 -17.28
CA GLN A 5 -6.01 -11.37 -16.01
C GLN A 5 -7.08 -11.01 -14.97
N ILE A 6 -8.29 -10.78 -15.49
CA ILE A 6 -9.47 -10.53 -14.68
C ILE A 6 -10.51 -11.59 -15.03
N ILE A 7 -11.10 -12.21 -14.02
CA ILE A 7 -12.34 -12.97 -14.17
C ILE A 7 -13.47 -12.07 -13.69
N THR A 8 -14.52 -11.88 -14.50
CA THR A 8 -15.71 -11.09 -14.16
C THR A 8 -16.95 -11.98 -14.10
N PRO A 9 -17.19 -12.72 -13.00
CA PRO A 9 -18.36 -13.59 -12.88
C PRO A 9 -19.67 -12.85 -13.12
N MET A 10 -19.73 -11.59 -12.68
CA MET A 10 -20.90 -10.73 -12.82
C MET A 10 -21.15 -10.24 -14.24
N ALA A 11 -20.22 -10.43 -15.19
CA ALA A 11 -20.42 -9.99 -16.58
C ALA A 11 -21.61 -10.70 -17.26
N VAL A 12 -21.83 -11.99 -16.95
CA VAL A 12 -22.95 -12.76 -17.51
C VAL A 12 -24.31 -12.23 -17.04
N PRO A 13 -24.61 -12.14 -15.73
CA PRO A 13 -25.88 -11.59 -15.26
C PRO A 13 -26.02 -10.09 -15.57
N ALA A 14 -24.92 -9.33 -15.56
CA ALA A 14 -24.93 -7.92 -15.96
C ALA A 14 -25.39 -7.77 -17.40
N ASN A 15 -24.81 -8.53 -18.35
CA ASN A 15 -25.21 -8.46 -19.75
C ASN A 15 -26.66 -8.91 -19.96
N LEU A 16 -27.09 -9.97 -19.27
CA LEU A 16 -28.47 -10.47 -19.38
C LEU A 16 -29.52 -9.41 -19.02
N LEU A 17 -29.22 -8.59 -18.01
CA LEU A 17 -30.15 -7.58 -17.48
C LEU A 17 -29.95 -6.19 -18.10
N MET A 18 -28.71 -5.80 -18.40
CA MET A 18 -28.40 -4.47 -18.91
C MET A 18 -28.61 -4.31 -20.42
N VAL A 19 -28.40 -5.36 -21.22
CA VAL A 19 -28.58 -5.28 -22.69
C VAL A 19 -30.02 -4.92 -23.09
N PRO A 20 -31.08 -5.50 -22.48
CA PRO A 20 -32.46 -5.08 -22.74
C PRO A 20 -32.71 -3.61 -22.39
N VAL A 21 -32.20 -3.13 -21.25
CA VAL A 21 -32.35 -1.73 -20.84
C VAL A 21 -31.62 -0.80 -21.81
N ALA A 22 -30.42 -1.18 -22.26
CA ALA A 22 -29.68 -0.43 -23.28
C ALA A 22 -30.46 -0.34 -24.60
N THR A 23 -31.17 -1.41 -24.98
CA THR A 23 -32.02 -1.41 -26.17
C THR A 23 -33.19 -0.42 -26.00
N VAL A 24 -33.81 -0.37 -24.82
CA VAL A 24 -34.85 0.64 -24.49
C VAL A 24 -34.29 2.06 -24.58
N VAL A 25 -33.08 2.29 -24.07
CA VAL A 25 -32.42 3.61 -24.11
C VAL A 25 -32.17 4.07 -25.56
N LEU A 26 -31.64 3.18 -26.40
CA LEU A 26 -31.33 3.49 -27.80
C LEU A 26 -32.61 3.71 -28.62
N THR A 27 -33.59 2.81 -28.47
CA THR A 27 -34.87 2.92 -29.19
C THR A 27 -35.68 4.13 -28.75
N GLY A 28 -35.70 4.45 -27.45
CA GLY A 28 -36.32 5.66 -26.91
C GLY A 28 -35.70 6.94 -27.45
N GLY A 29 -34.37 6.99 -27.57
CA GLY A 29 -33.65 8.11 -28.17
C GLY A 29 -34.00 8.31 -29.65
N ILE A 30 -33.99 7.23 -30.44
CA ILE A 30 -34.37 7.26 -31.86
C ILE A 30 -35.83 7.69 -32.02
N LEU A 31 -36.74 7.15 -31.21
CA LEU A 31 -38.16 7.49 -31.24
C LEU A 31 -38.41 8.96 -30.88
N GLY A 32 -37.77 9.49 -29.84
CA GLY A 32 -37.88 10.89 -29.44
C GLY A 32 -37.39 11.84 -30.54
N TRP A 33 -36.29 11.48 -31.21
CA TRP A 33 -35.78 12.23 -32.35
C TRP A 33 -36.75 12.20 -33.55
N LEU A 34 -37.24 11.02 -33.95
CA LEU A 34 -38.20 10.88 -35.06
C LEU A 34 -39.50 11.64 -34.80
N LEU A 35 -40.07 11.51 -33.60
CA LEU A 35 -41.29 12.24 -33.22
C LEU A 35 -41.09 13.75 -33.28
N SER A 36 -39.91 14.24 -32.88
CA SER A 36 -39.58 15.66 -32.96
C SER A 36 -39.51 16.15 -34.41
N MET A 37 -38.98 15.35 -35.34
CA MET A 37 -38.95 15.69 -36.77
C MET A 37 -40.34 15.71 -37.42
N LEU A 38 -41.24 14.82 -36.99
CA LEU A 38 -42.58 14.68 -37.55
C LEU A 38 -43.63 15.61 -36.88
N GLY A 39 -43.19 16.63 -36.14
CA GLY A 39 -44.07 17.62 -35.50
C GLY A 39 -44.65 17.19 -34.14
N GLY A 40 -44.25 16.02 -33.62
CA GLY A 40 -44.67 15.46 -32.32
C GLY A 40 -43.78 15.89 -31.14
N SER A 41 -43.19 17.07 -31.18
CA SER A 41 -42.21 17.55 -30.18
C SER A 41 -42.77 17.58 -28.75
N ALA A 42 -44.07 17.87 -28.58
CA ALA A 42 -44.73 17.85 -27.27
C ALA A 42 -44.73 16.44 -26.64
N ILE A 43 -45.04 15.39 -27.41
CA ILE A 43 -45.06 13.99 -26.94
C ILE A 43 -43.62 13.49 -26.72
N ALA A 44 -42.72 13.83 -27.64
CA ALA A 44 -41.30 13.52 -27.50
C ALA A 44 -40.72 14.10 -26.20
N GLY A 45 -41.01 15.38 -25.91
CA GLY A 45 -40.50 16.08 -24.74
C GLY A 45 -41.17 15.69 -23.42
N SER A 46 -42.48 15.47 -23.40
CA SER A 46 -43.24 15.22 -22.16
C SER A 46 -43.32 13.75 -21.75
N VAL A 47 -43.13 12.81 -22.68
CA VAL A 47 -43.30 11.37 -22.43
C VAL A 47 -42.04 10.60 -22.78
N VAL A 48 -41.60 10.66 -24.04
CA VAL A 48 -40.51 9.79 -24.52
C VAL A 48 -39.19 10.14 -23.84
N ASN A 49 -38.81 11.42 -23.81
CA ASN A 49 -37.56 11.85 -23.20
C ASN A 49 -37.48 11.57 -21.69
N PRO A 50 -38.52 11.85 -20.87
CA PRO A 50 -38.53 11.48 -19.45
C PRO A 50 -38.45 9.97 -19.22
N CYS A 51 -39.18 9.15 -19.98
CA CYS A 51 -39.08 7.70 -19.88
C CYS A 51 -37.68 7.20 -20.27
N ASN A 52 -37.09 7.79 -21.31
CA ASN A 52 -35.73 7.46 -21.73
C ASN A 52 -34.69 7.85 -20.68
N ALA A 53 -34.86 9.04 -20.06
CA ALA A 53 -34.01 9.48 -18.96
C ALA A 53 -34.11 8.56 -17.74
N LEU A 54 -35.30 8.04 -17.44
CA LEU A 54 -35.49 7.04 -16.40
C LEU A 54 -34.75 5.73 -16.73
N ALA A 55 -34.85 5.24 -17.98
CA ALA A 55 -34.13 4.05 -18.42
C ALA A 55 -32.60 4.23 -18.34
N VAL A 56 -32.07 5.41 -18.69
CA VAL A 56 -30.65 5.75 -18.53
C VAL A 56 -30.26 5.73 -17.05
N ARG A 57 -31.05 6.35 -16.16
CA ARG A 57 -30.78 6.34 -14.72
C ARG A 57 -30.76 4.92 -14.15
N LEU A 58 -31.71 4.09 -14.56
CA LEU A 58 -31.76 2.67 -14.18
C LEU A 58 -30.52 1.93 -14.67
N MET A 59 -30.14 2.12 -15.94
CA MET A 59 -28.94 1.50 -16.51
C MET A 59 -27.67 1.89 -15.76
N THR A 60 -27.51 3.17 -15.43
CA THR A 60 -26.36 3.67 -14.64
C THR A 60 -26.35 3.09 -13.23
N ALA A 61 -27.51 3.00 -12.56
CA ALA A 61 -27.63 2.40 -11.24
C ALA A 61 -27.27 0.90 -11.27
N MET A 62 -27.75 0.16 -12.27
CA MET A 62 -27.41 -1.25 -12.46
C MET A 62 -25.91 -1.44 -12.75
N ALA A 63 -25.34 -0.62 -13.64
CA ALA A 63 -23.90 -0.66 -13.94
C ALA A 63 -23.07 -0.45 -12.68
N GLY A 64 -23.43 0.55 -11.87
CA GLY A 64 -22.79 0.83 -10.59
C GLY A 64 -22.92 -0.34 -9.62
N TRP A 65 -24.09 -0.97 -9.53
CA TRP A 65 -24.28 -2.14 -8.67
C TRP A 65 -23.45 -3.33 -9.12
N PHE A 66 -23.50 -3.70 -10.41
CA PHE A 66 -22.73 -4.83 -10.94
C PHE A 66 -21.22 -4.63 -10.83
N ALA A 67 -20.73 -3.40 -10.99
CA ALA A 67 -19.32 -3.08 -10.86
C ALA A 67 -18.82 -3.20 -9.41
N ASN A 68 -19.67 -2.85 -8.43
CA ASN A 68 -19.31 -2.81 -7.01
C ASN A 68 -19.82 -4.02 -6.20
N ALA A 69 -20.56 -4.94 -6.83
CA ALA A 69 -21.02 -6.15 -6.19
C ALA A 69 -19.82 -6.99 -5.71
N PRO A 70 -19.89 -7.62 -4.52
CA PRO A 70 -18.83 -8.52 -4.05
C PRO A 70 -18.51 -9.59 -5.09
N GLY A 71 -17.24 -9.74 -5.45
CA GLY A 71 -16.81 -10.70 -6.48
C GLY A 71 -17.17 -10.30 -7.92
N SER A 72 -17.50 -9.03 -8.17
CA SER A 72 -17.76 -8.51 -9.53
C SER A 72 -16.62 -8.80 -10.50
N PHE A 73 -15.39 -8.71 -9.99
CA PHE A 73 -14.17 -9.13 -10.65
C PHE A 73 -13.18 -9.72 -9.67
N VAL A 74 -12.32 -10.61 -10.18
CA VAL A 74 -11.18 -11.19 -9.47
C VAL A 74 -9.94 -11.01 -10.34
N HIS A 75 -8.94 -10.33 -9.80
CA HIS A 75 -7.62 -10.22 -10.39
C HIS A 75 -6.84 -11.50 -10.14
N LEU A 76 -6.31 -12.09 -11.20
CA LEU A 76 -5.33 -13.16 -11.13
C LEU A 76 -3.93 -12.54 -11.11
N SER A 77 -3.00 -13.20 -10.44
CA SER A 77 -1.62 -12.74 -10.42
C SER A 77 -0.97 -12.89 -11.79
N THR A 78 -0.31 -11.82 -12.25
CA THR A 78 0.49 -11.83 -13.49
C THR A 78 1.84 -12.50 -13.32
N ASP A 79 2.25 -12.77 -12.10
CA ASP A 79 3.42 -13.58 -11.78
C ASP A 79 3.18 -15.03 -12.20
N GLY A 80 4.05 -15.58 -13.08
CA GLY A 80 4.10 -17.03 -13.29
C GLY A 80 4.40 -17.77 -11.97
N HIS A 81 4.30 -19.10 -11.96
CA HIS A 81 4.56 -19.92 -10.75
C HIS A 81 5.94 -19.65 -10.09
N ALA A 82 6.89 -19.07 -10.83
CA ALA A 82 8.23 -18.71 -10.35
C ALA A 82 8.30 -17.45 -9.45
N SER A 83 7.29 -16.58 -9.46
CA SER A 83 7.24 -15.35 -8.63
C SER A 83 6.18 -15.43 -7.51
N ALA A 84 5.46 -16.55 -7.40
CA ALA A 84 4.59 -16.83 -6.28
C ALA A 84 5.44 -16.95 -4.99
N LEU A 85 4.91 -16.42 -3.88
CA LEU A 85 5.55 -16.57 -2.57
C LEU A 85 5.66 -18.05 -2.23
N GLN A 86 6.88 -18.50 -1.95
CA GLN A 86 7.12 -19.84 -1.46
C GLN A 86 6.59 -19.94 -0.02
N PRO A 87 6.18 -21.12 0.46
CA PRO A 87 5.87 -21.33 1.87
C PRO A 87 7.03 -20.86 2.75
N GLY A 88 6.72 -20.14 3.83
CA GLY A 88 7.72 -19.59 4.74
C GLY A 88 8.46 -18.35 4.21
N SER A 89 8.15 -17.86 2.99
CA SER A 89 8.82 -16.69 2.42
C SER A 89 7.97 -15.43 2.53
N GLY A 90 8.59 -14.27 2.34
CA GLY A 90 7.90 -13.00 2.28
C GLY A 90 8.45 -12.04 1.23
N ARG A 91 7.66 -11.01 0.95
CA ARG A 91 7.96 -9.94 0.01
C ARG A 91 7.44 -8.62 0.56
N LEU A 92 8.23 -7.58 0.44
CA LEU A 92 7.85 -6.19 0.71
C LEU A 92 8.11 -5.38 -0.55
N VAL A 93 7.08 -4.81 -1.16
CA VAL A 93 7.23 -3.87 -2.29
C VAL A 93 7.11 -2.47 -1.73
N VAL A 94 8.21 -1.72 -1.75
CA VAL A 94 8.26 -0.33 -1.32
C VAL A 94 8.20 0.55 -2.55
N TYR A 95 7.32 1.55 -2.54
CA TYR A 95 7.14 2.46 -3.66
C TYR A 95 6.68 3.83 -3.18
N GLU A 96 6.89 4.83 -4.03
CA GLU A 96 6.45 6.20 -3.79
C GLU A 96 5.20 6.48 -4.65
N PRO A 97 3.99 6.49 -4.07
CA PRO A 97 2.76 6.77 -4.82
C PRO A 97 2.71 8.20 -5.37
N SER A 98 3.26 9.14 -4.63
CA SER A 98 3.16 10.58 -4.86
C SER A 98 4.32 11.26 -4.14
N ILE A 99 4.65 12.50 -4.53
CA ILE A 99 5.72 13.28 -3.89
C ILE A 99 5.46 13.37 -2.39
N GLY A 100 6.41 12.88 -1.59
CA GLY A 100 6.34 12.90 -0.12
C GLY A 100 5.70 11.66 0.48
N GLY A 101 5.01 10.83 -0.30
CA GLY A 101 4.38 9.62 0.19
C GLY A 101 5.30 8.40 0.11
N LEU A 102 5.44 7.65 1.20
CA LEU A 102 6.03 6.32 1.20
C LEU A 102 4.94 5.26 1.40
N SER A 103 4.84 4.30 0.48
CA SER A 103 3.94 3.15 0.58
C SER A 103 4.71 1.83 0.60
N ALA A 104 4.16 0.83 1.29
CA ALA A 104 4.71 -0.51 1.24
C ALA A 104 3.63 -1.62 1.23
N MET A 105 3.76 -2.55 0.29
CA MET A 105 2.92 -3.75 0.21
C MET A 105 3.67 -4.96 0.76
N LEU A 106 3.30 -5.39 1.96
CA LEU A 106 3.85 -6.56 2.65
C LEU A 106 3.01 -7.79 2.34
N SER A 107 3.65 -8.86 1.88
CA SER A 107 3.01 -10.14 1.62
C SER A 107 3.86 -11.27 2.20
N THR A 108 3.24 -12.17 2.96
CA THR A 108 3.90 -13.33 3.57
C THR A 108 3.10 -14.60 3.28
N SER A 109 3.81 -15.73 3.24
CA SER A 109 3.21 -17.04 3.09
C SER A 109 3.55 -17.90 4.31
N SER A 110 2.54 -18.47 4.95
CA SER A 110 2.76 -19.45 6.01
C SER A 110 3.28 -20.78 5.44
N GLU A 111 3.82 -21.63 6.30
CA GLU A 111 4.24 -22.99 5.93
C GLU A 111 3.10 -23.83 5.31
N ALA A 112 1.86 -23.55 5.72
CA ALA A 112 0.67 -24.18 5.18
C ALA A 112 0.16 -23.54 3.87
N GLY A 113 0.89 -22.56 3.32
CA GLY A 113 0.53 -21.84 2.09
C GLY A 113 -0.52 -20.75 2.28
N GLY A 114 -0.83 -20.35 3.51
CA GLY A 114 -1.75 -19.25 3.80
C GLY A 114 -1.10 -17.89 3.54
N LEU A 115 -1.73 -17.05 2.72
CA LEU A 115 -1.22 -15.73 2.37
C LEU A 115 -1.77 -14.64 3.29
N GLN A 116 -0.89 -13.73 3.71
CA GLN A 116 -1.22 -12.50 4.41
C GLN A 116 -0.72 -11.31 3.59
N HIS A 117 -1.56 -10.28 3.50
CA HIS A 117 -1.37 -9.08 2.69
C HIS A 117 -1.69 -7.85 3.53
N TRP A 118 -0.66 -7.05 3.77
CA TRP A 118 -0.73 -5.82 4.53
C TRP A 118 -0.30 -4.68 3.62
N LEU A 119 -1.15 -3.66 3.48
CA LEU A 119 -0.76 -2.42 2.82
C LEU A 119 -0.46 -1.38 3.89
N ILE A 120 0.73 -0.79 3.82
CA ILE A 120 1.19 0.28 4.70
C ILE A 120 1.14 1.57 3.87
N ASP A 121 0.31 2.51 4.31
CA ASP A 121 0.02 3.80 3.68
C ASP A 121 -0.40 3.69 2.21
N PRO A 122 -1.69 3.84 1.88
CA PRO A 122 -2.16 3.65 0.52
C PRO A 122 -1.83 4.79 -0.46
N GLY A 123 -1.30 5.91 0.01
CA GLY A 123 -1.03 7.06 -0.84
C GLY A 123 -2.22 8.02 -0.96
N ASP A 124 -2.03 9.13 -1.67
CA ASP A 124 -3.14 9.95 -2.17
C ASP A 124 -3.95 9.22 -3.28
N PRO A 125 -5.17 9.69 -3.63
CA PRO A 125 -5.99 9.05 -4.66
C PRO A 125 -5.37 8.94 -6.06
N ILE A 126 -4.57 9.92 -6.47
CA ILE A 126 -3.89 9.92 -7.78
C ILE A 126 -2.76 8.90 -7.75
N GLY A 127 -1.91 8.97 -6.73
CA GLY A 127 -0.77 8.06 -6.54
C GLY A 127 -1.18 6.61 -6.37
N PHE A 128 -2.26 6.35 -5.63
CA PHE A 128 -2.83 5.02 -5.56
C PHE A 128 -3.37 4.56 -6.92
N SER A 129 -4.05 5.42 -7.67
CA SER A 129 -4.59 5.03 -8.98
C SER A 129 -3.49 4.74 -10.01
N SER A 130 -2.34 5.41 -9.92
CA SER A 130 -1.23 5.29 -10.89
C SER A 130 -0.24 4.18 -10.54
N ALA A 131 0.03 3.95 -9.24
CA ALA A 131 1.04 2.99 -8.79
C ALA A 131 0.45 1.86 -7.93
N GLY A 132 -0.25 2.19 -6.85
CA GLY A 132 -0.73 1.20 -5.88
C GLY A 132 -1.78 0.22 -6.43
N GLN A 133 -2.77 0.72 -7.17
CA GLN A 133 -3.80 -0.10 -7.77
C GLN A 133 -3.25 -1.02 -8.88
N PRO A 134 -2.42 -0.55 -9.83
CA PRO A 134 -1.73 -1.44 -10.76
C PRO A 134 -0.87 -2.50 -10.06
N LEU A 135 -0.17 -2.14 -8.98
CA LEU A 135 0.61 -3.08 -8.18
C LEU A 135 -0.28 -4.19 -7.57
N LEU A 136 -1.34 -3.83 -6.85
CA LEU A 136 -2.24 -4.83 -6.25
C LEU A 136 -2.85 -5.75 -7.31
N ARG A 137 -3.19 -5.20 -8.48
CA ARG A 137 -3.67 -5.99 -9.63
C ARG A 137 -2.61 -6.93 -10.18
N HIS A 138 -1.39 -6.44 -10.38
CA HIS A 138 -0.25 -7.22 -10.85
C HIS A 138 0.03 -8.41 -9.92
N LEU A 139 -0.11 -8.20 -8.61
CA LEU A 139 0.04 -9.22 -7.59
C LEU A 139 -1.19 -10.13 -7.40
N GLY A 140 -2.31 -9.87 -8.10
CA GLY A 140 -3.54 -10.64 -7.95
C GLY A 140 -4.23 -10.46 -6.60
N ILE A 141 -4.01 -9.34 -5.92
CA ILE A 141 -4.51 -9.08 -4.58
C ILE A 141 -5.90 -8.47 -4.67
N ASN A 142 -6.89 -9.20 -4.15
CA ASN A 142 -8.30 -8.82 -4.17
C ASN A 142 -8.86 -8.49 -2.79
N ARG A 143 -8.12 -8.84 -1.73
CA ARG A 143 -8.45 -8.56 -0.33
C ARG A 143 -7.17 -8.30 0.44
N LEU A 144 -7.26 -7.43 1.43
CA LEU A 144 -6.18 -7.19 2.38
C LEU A 144 -6.60 -7.77 3.74
N GLN A 145 -5.64 -8.21 4.54
CA GLN A 145 -5.92 -8.53 5.94
C GLN A 145 -5.80 -7.28 6.79
N SER A 146 -4.77 -6.46 6.55
CA SER A 146 -4.65 -5.17 7.23
C SER A 146 -4.32 -4.04 6.27
N LEU A 147 -4.85 -2.87 6.59
CA LEU A 147 -4.39 -1.59 6.08
C LEU A 147 -3.80 -0.80 7.25
N VAL A 148 -2.51 -0.52 7.19
CA VAL A 148 -1.77 0.22 8.21
C VAL A 148 -1.68 1.68 7.77
N LEU A 149 -2.06 2.58 8.66
CA LEU A 149 -1.99 4.04 8.47
C LEU A 149 -0.96 4.58 9.46
N THR A 150 0.22 4.95 8.96
CA THR A 150 1.34 5.34 9.82
C THR A 150 1.07 6.66 10.52
N HIS A 151 0.57 7.68 9.81
CA HIS A 151 0.21 9.00 10.33
C HIS A 151 -0.88 9.67 9.48
N GLY A 152 -1.22 10.92 9.80
CA GLY A 152 -2.41 11.60 9.29
C GLY A 152 -2.30 12.23 7.90
N ASP A 153 -1.14 12.18 7.26
CA ASP A 153 -0.88 13.02 6.10
C ASP A 153 -1.57 12.50 4.85
N PHE A 154 -2.02 13.42 4.00
CA PHE A 154 -2.97 13.11 2.93
C PHE A 154 -2.35 12.24 1.83
N ASP A 155 -1.08 12.44 1.55
CA ASP A 155 -0.22 11.64 0.69
C ASP A 155 0.11 10.26 1.28
N HIS A 156 -0.22 9.99 2.55
CA HIS A 156 -0.17 8.65 3.13
C HIS A 156 -1.55 7.99 3.17
N ILE A 157 -2.58 8.68 3.68
CA ILE A 157 -3.88 8.05 4.01
C ILE A 157 -5.04 8.45 3.09
N GLY A 158 -4.80 9.32 2.09
CA GLY A 158 -5.84 9.91 1.25
C GLY A 158 -6.71 8.89 0.51
N SER A 159 -6.13 7.75 0.12
CA SER A 159 -6.81 6.65 -0.55
C SER A 159 -7.50 5.65 0.37
N ALA A 160 -7.29 5.74 1.68
CA ALA A 160 -7.83 4.76 2.63
C ALA A 160 -9.36 4.60 2.53
N PRO A 161 -10.19 5.66 2.41
CA PRO A 161 -11.65 5.49 2.31
C PRO A 161 -12.10 4.62 1.12
N SER A 162 -11.57 4.89 -0.07
CA SER A 162 -11.94 4.12 -1.27
C SER A 162 -11.38 2.69 -1.22
N LEU A 163 -10.19 2.53 -0.65
CA LEU A 163 -9.54 1.23 -0.50
C LEU A 163 -10.28 0.33 0.49
N ILE A 164 -10.73 0.85 1.63
CA ILE A 164 -11.50 0.10 2.62
C ILE A 164 -12.75 -0.50 1.99
N LEU A 165 -13.52 0.31 1.24
CA LEU A 165 -14.75 -0.15 0.59
C LEU A 165 -14.47 -1.18 -0.51
N ARG A 166 -13.35 -1.04 -1.21
CA ARG A 166 -13.00 -1.88 -2.37
C ARG A 166 -12.33 -3.21 -2.02
N TYR A 167 -11.32 -3.18 -1.15
CA TYR A 167 -10.52 -4.35 -0.78
C TYR A 167 -10.91 -4.95 0.57
N ARG A 168 -11.80 -4.30 1.32
CA ARG A 168 -12.38 -4.77 2.59
C ARG A 168 -11.34 -5.40 3.53
N PRO A 169 -10.38 -4.60 4.03
CA PRO A 169 -9.40 -5.09 4.99
C PRO A 169 -10.11 -5.65 6.24
N ASP A 170 -9.57 -6.71 6.82
CA ASP A 170 -10.12 -7.28 8.06
C ASP A 170 -9.90 -6.32 9.23
N ALA A 171 -8.77 -5.62 9.23
CA ALA A 171 -8.43 -4.60 10.20
C ALA A 171 -7.81 -3.34 9.56
N ILE A 172 -8.10 -2.20 10.16
CA ILE A 172 -7.31 -0.98 10.05
C ILE A 172 -6.41 -0.89 11.27
N VAL A 173 -5.14 -0.60 11.05
CA VAL A 173 -4.13 -0.43 12.11
C VAL A 173 -3.58 0.97 12.05
N ASP A 174 -3.68 1.73 13.15
CA ASP A 174 -3.15 3.09 13.25
C ASP A 174 -2.61 3.38 14.66
N GLY A 175 -1.82 4.44 14.77
CA GLY A 175 -1.21 4.86 16.03
C GLY A 175 -2.23 5.29 17.09
N PRO A 176 -1.80 5.48 18.34
CA PRO A 176 -2.68 5.78 19.47
C PRO A 176 -3.16 7.23 19.47
N PHE A 177 -2.58 8.08 18.61
CA PHE A 177 -2.94 9.50 18.50
C PHE A 177 -4.05 9.75 17.48
N ASP A 178 -4.93 10.69 17.81
CA ASP A 178 -5.96 11.10 16.88
C ASP A 178 -5.36 11.88 15.71
N SER A 179 -5.75 11.46 14.50
CA SER A 179 -5.37 12.13 13.27
C SER A 179 -6.14 13.43 13.13
N ARG A 180 -5.42 14.52 12.82
CA ARG A 180 -6.01 15.83 12.48
C ARG A 180 -6.40 15.94 11.01
N SER A 181 -6.20 14.87 10.23
CA SER A 181 -6.50 14.83 8.82
C SER A 181 -7.98 15.06 8.56
N SER A 182 -8.29 15.92 7.59
CA SER A 182 -9.66 16.09 7.09
C SER A 182 -10.23 14.83 6.46
N THR A 183 -9.37 13.87 6.08
CA THR A 183 -9.78 12.58 5.51
C THR A 183 -10.16 11.55 6.57
N TYR A 184 -9.65 11.69 7.80
CA TYR A 184 -9.83 10.69 8.86
C TYR A 184 -11.30 10.37 9.20
N PRO A 185 -12.23 11.35 9.30
CA PRO A 185 -13.65 11.04 9.50
C PRO A 185 -14.25 10.16 8.39
N ARG A 186 -13.80 10.32 7.14
CA ARG A 186 -14.24 9.48 6.02
C ARG A 186 -13.67 8.07 6.10
N ILE A 187 -12.48 7.90 6.68
CA ILE A 187 -11.89 6.59 6.95
C ILE A 187 -12.76 5.85 7.97
N LEU A 188 -13.13 6.48 9.08
CA LEU A 188 -13.98 5.89 10.11
C LEU A 188 -15.35 5.48 9.55
N ALA A 189 -15.99 6.34 8.75
CA ALA A 189 -17.25 6.01 8.09
C ALA A 189 -17.13 4.83 7.11
N SER A 190 -16.00 4.74 6.39
CA SER A 190 -15.73 3.64 5.45
C SER A 190 -15.48 2.33 6.19
N LEU A 191 -14.78 2.39 7.33
CA LEU A 191 -14.53 1.24 8.21
C LEU A 191 -15.85 0.67 8.76
N GLU A 192 -16.73 1.53 9.26
CA GLU A 192 -18.06 1.14 9.74
C GLU A 192 -18.87 0.49 8.62
N SER A 193 -18.87 1.09 7.43
CA SER A 193 -19.58 0.54 6.26
C SER A 193 -19.00 -0.78 5.76
N ALA A 194 -17.70 -1.04 5.92
CA ALA A 194 -17.05 -2.27 5.50
C ALA A 194 -17.16 -3.39 6.55
N GLY A 195 -17.47 -3.06 7.80
CA GLY A 195 -17.42 -3.99 8.93
C GLY A 195 -15.99 -4.38 9.31
N SER A 196 -15.02 -3.52 9.01
CA SER A 196 -13.60 -3.75 9.34
C SER A 196 -13.34 -3.44 10.82
N SER A 197 -12.41 -4.17 11.44
CA SER A 197 -11.97 -3.87 12.81
C SER A 197 -11.05 -2.64 12.83
N HIS A 198 -11.10 -1.85 13.90
CA HIS A 198 -10.18 -0.73 14.12
C HIS A 198 -9.23 -1.08 15.27
N LEU A 199 -7.94 -1.22 14.98
CA LEU A 199 -6.90 -1.60 15.93
C LEU A 199 -5.94 -0.42 16.17
N ARG A 200 -6.05 0.17 17.37
CA ARG A 200 -5.13 1.22 17.84
C ARG A 200 -3.91 0.58 18.48
N VAL A 201 -2.73 0.86 17.93
CA VAL A 201 -1.48 0.23 18.34
C VAL A 201 -0.51 1.25 18.90
N ALA A 202 0.41 0.76 19.73
CA ALA A 202 1.49 1.53 20.30
C ALA A 202 2.75 0.65 20.44
N GLU A 203 3.84 1.25 20.88
CA GLU A 203 5.10 0.59 21.23
C GLU A 203 4.86 -0.74 21.96
N GLY A 204 5.49 -1.79 21.47
CA GLY A 204 5.46 -3.13 22.05
C GLY A 204 4.39 -4.05 21.46
N ASP A 205 3.38 -3.51 20.76
CA ASP A 205 2.36 -4.31 20.07
C ASP A 205 2.99 -5.12 18.93
N ARG A 206 2.52 -6.36 18.75
CA ARG A 206 3.11 -7.37 17.85
C ARG A 206 2.05 -8.11 17.04
N PHE A 207 2.38 -8.39 15.78
CA PHE A 207 1.51 -9.10 14.84
C PHE A 207 2.27 -10.22 14.14
N ALA A 208 1.79 -11.45 14.27
CA ALA A 208 2.31 -12.60 13.52
C ALA A 208 1.68 -12.64 12.12
N LEU A 209 2.51 -12.66 11.08
CA LEU A 209 2.07 -12.68 9.68
C LEU A 209 2.26 -14.06 9.01
N GLY A 210 2.60 -15.09 9.78
CA GLY A 210 2.89 -16.43 9.29
C GLY A 210 4.31 -16.57 8.74
N GLY A 211 4.76 -17.83 8.60
CA GLY A 211 6.09 -18.15 8.08
C GLY A 211 7.21 -17.50 8.90
N ASP A 212 7.14 -17.54 10.22
CA ASP A 212 8.09 -16.89 11.15
C ASP A 212 8.29 -15.37 10.97
N THR A 213 7.41 -14.70 10.21
CA THR A 213 7.38 -13.24 10.08
C THR A 213 6.49 -12.59 11.14
N GLU A 214 7.03 -11.56 11.79
CA GLU A 214 6.38 -10.75 12.82
C GLU A 214 6.57 -9.26 12.52
N VAL A 215 5.55 -8.44 12.73
CA VAL A 215 5.64 -6.99 12.77
C VAL A 215 5.58 -6.54 14.23
N THR A 216 6.56 -5.74 14.67
CA THR A 216 6.57 -5.09 15.99
C THR A 216 6.43 -3.58 15.81
N VAL A 217 5.57 -2.95 16.60
CA VAL A 217 5.49 -1.49 16.70
C VAL A 217 6.56 -1.01 17.69
N LEU A 218 7.47 -0.14 17.25
CA LEU A 218 8.55 0.43 18.07
C LEU A 218 8.22 1.83 18.60
N TYR A 219 7.32 2.55 17.94
CA TYR A 219 6.89 3.90 18.28
C TYR A 219 5.50 4.14 17.66
N PRO A 220 4.61 4.96 18.29
CA PRO A 220 4.81 5.74 19.51
C PRO A 220 4.48 5.01 20.81
N PRO A 221 4.98 5.47 21.97
CA PRO A 221 4.57 4.95 23.28
C PRO A 221 3.08 5.18 23.54
N ARG A 222 2.46 4.30 24.33
CA ARG A 222 1.01 4.26 24.54
C ARG A 222 0.48 5.46 25.32
N ASP A 223 1.24 5.94 26.31
CA ASP A 223 0.83 6.97 27.27
C ASP A 223 1.69 8.23 27.15
N SER A 224 1.81 8.79 25.94
CA SER A 224 2.50 10.06 25.71
C SER A 224 1.58 11.12 25.13
N ASP A 225 1.88 12.39 25.41
CA ASP A 225 1.25 13.48 24.69
C ASP A 225 1.62 13.41 23.20
N PRO A 226 0.65 13.64 22.29
CA PRO A 226 0.92 13.59 20.86
C PRO A 226 1.90 14.72 20.48
N PRO A 227 2.98 14.42 19.73
CA PRO A 227 3.89 15.44 19.22
C PRO A 227 3.16 16.56 18.48
N SER A 228 3.74 17.77 18.50
CA SER A 228 3.16 18.92 17.81
C SER A 228 3.22 18.78 16.30
N ILE A 229 4.28 18.15 15.78
CA ILE A 229 4.52 17.83 14.38
C ILE A 229 3.75 16.55 14.03
N ALA A 230 3.09 16.53 12.87
CA ALA A 230 2.27 15.39 12.43
C ALA A 230 3.13 14.18 12.04
N ASP A 231 4.25 14.42 11.38
CA ASP A 231 5.23 13.43 10.91
C ASP A 231 5.83 12.66 12.11
N ASP A 232 5.95 13.30 13.27
CA ASP A 232 6.36 12.67 14.53
C ASP A 232 5.25 11.86 15.23
N ARG A 233 4.06 11.78 14.65
CA ARG A 233 2.98 10.89 15.12
C ARG A 233 2.95 9.56 14.37
N CYS A 234 4.01 9.26 13.61
CA CYS A 234 4.09 8.09 12.76
C CYS A 234 4.26 6.78 13.55
N LEU A 235 3.80 5.69 12.94
CA LEU A 235 4.16 4.35 13.35
C LEU A 235 5.56 4.00 12.86
N VAL A 236 6.43 3.61 13.78
CA VAL A 236 7.71 2.98 13.45
C VAL A 236 7.56 1.48 13.60
N LEU A 237 7.78 0.76 12.52
CA LEU A 237 7.54 -0.68 12.42
C LEU A 237 8.84 -1.42 12.19
N ARG A 238 9.00 -2.54 12.88
CA ARG A 238 10.05 -3.52 12.57
C ARG A 238 9.41 -4.80 12.07
N ILE A 239 9.73 -5.16 10.84
CA ILE A 239 9.39 -6.46 10.26
C ILE A 239 10.57 -7.38 10.56
N ARG A 240 10.31 -8.49 11.24
CA ARG A 240 11.31 -9.51 11.54
C ARG A 240 10.88 -10.84 10.94
N HIS A 241 11.77 -11.49 10.22
CA HIS A 241 11.61 -12.88 9.80
C HIS A 241 12.86 -13.65 10.23
N ARG A 242 12.70 -14.56 11.21
CA ARG A 242 13.83 -15.16 11.95
C ARG A 242 14.78 -14.08 12.46
N ASP A 243 16.00 -13.99 11.93
CA ASP A 243 16.95 -12.92 12.27
C ASP A 243 17.01 -11.80 11.21
N TRP A 244 16.31 -11.91 10.08
CA TRP A 244 16.20 -10.79 9.12
C TRP A 244 15.31 -9.71 9.73
N ARG A 245 15.71 -8.46 9.61
CA ARG A 245 15.09 -7.29 10.20
C ARG A 245 15.05 -6.17 9.18
N ILE A 246 13.85 -5.66 8.95
CA ILE A 246 13.58 -4.49 8.12
C ILE A 246 12.94 -3.46 9.05
N LEU A 247 13.50 -2.25 9.07
CA LEU A 247 13.00 -1.14 9.86
C LEU A 247 12.29 -0.14 8.94
N LEU A 248 11.00 0.11 9.19
CA LEU A 248 10.21 1.14 8.54
C LEU A 248 10.03 2.30 9.52
N THR A 249 10.56 3.46 9.19
CA THR A 249 10.40 4.66 10.03
C THR A 249 9.40 5.66 9.47
N SER A 250 8.79 5.38 8.31
CA SER A 250 7.94 6.35 7.59
C SER A 250 8.63 7.71 7.52
N ASP A 251 7.88 8.78 7.78
CA ASP A 251 8.31 10.17 7.69
C ASP A 251 8.76 10.67 9.07
N SER A 252 9.31 9.78 9.90
CA SER A 252 9.75 10.15 11.23
C SER A 252 10.89 11.17 11.16
N GLY A 253 10.76 12.24 11.95
CA GLY A 253 11.76 13.29 12.06
C GLY A 253 12.71 13.14 13.26
N PHE A 254 13.27 14.26 13.67
CA PHE A 254 14.33 14.36 14.67
C PHE A 254 13.87 13.81 16.03
N LEU A 255 12.67 14.20 16.46
CA LEU A 255 12.14 13.85 17.77
C LEU A 255 11.94 12.35 17.89
N THR A 256 11.38 11.74 16.85
CA THR A 256 11.15 10.30 16.79
C THR A 256 12.47 9.53 16.79
N GLU A 257 13.45 9.91 15.96
CA GLU A 257 14.77 9.26 15.93
C GLU A 257 15.51 9.37 17.28
N LYS A 258 15.49 10.54 17.92
CA LYS A 258 16.07 10.75 19.26
C LYS A 258 15.38 9.91 20.32
N TRP A 259 14.05 9.84 20.29
CA TRP A 259 13.30 9.04 21.24
C TRP A 259 13.63 7.55 21.09
N LEU A 260 13.70 7.05 19.86
CA LEU A 260 14.06 5.67 19.54
C LEU A 260 15.48 5.34 19.99
N LEU A 261 16.44 6.25 19.80
CA LEU A 261 17.82 6.07 20.29
C LEU A 261 17.89 5.99 21.81
N ALA A 262 17.03 6.72 22.52
CA ALA A 262 17.00 6.73 23.98
C ALA A 262 16.31 5.48 24.57
N HIS A 263 15.23 4.99 23.95
CA HIS A 263 14.36 3.97 24.54
C HIS A 263 14.38 2.62 23.81
N GLN A 264 14.64 2.63 22.50
CA GLN A 264 14.55 1.45 21.63
C GLN A 264 15.89 1.06 20.99
N ARG A 265 17.01 1.57 21.51
CA ARG A 265 18.36 1.39 20.95
C ARG A 265 18.68 -0.04 20.49
N ASN A 266 18.40 -1.02 21.35
CA ASN A 266 18.67 -2.44 21.08
C ASN A 266 17.75 -3.06 20.00
N GLY A 267 16.59 -2.44 19.76
CA GLY A 267 15.59 -2.88 18.80
C GLY A 267 15.80 -2.35 17.37
N LEU A 268 16.68 -1.36 17.18
CA LEU A 268 16.86 -0.62 15.93
C LEU A 268 17.74 -1.30 14.88
N ALA A 269 18.61 -2.23 15.29
CA ALA A 269 19.50 -2.89 14.33
C ALA A 269 18.69 -3.65 13.27
N ALA A 270 18.92 -3.35 11.99
CA ALA A 270 18.19 -3.90 10.86
C ALA A 270 19.08 -4.02 9.62
N GLU A 271 18.84 -5.03 8.77
CA GLU A 271 19.58 -5.17 7.52
C GLU A 271 19.10 -4.18 6.45
N VAL A 272 17.82 -3.80 6.50
CA VAL A 272 17.25 -2.77 5.62
C VAL A 272 16.57 -1.70 6.45
N TRP A 273 16.90 -0.44 6.18
CA TRP A 273 16.20 0.71 6.72
C TRP A 273 15.41 1.41 5.61
N ILE A 274 14.12 1.58 5.81
CA ILE A 274 13.21 2.27 4.90
C ILE A 274 12.70 3.53 5.60
N LYS A 275 12.95 4.69 5.00
CA LYS A 275 12.46 5.98 5.50
C LYS A 275 11.83 6.80 4.38
N GLY A 276 10.81 7.58 4.72
CA GLY A 276 10.41 8.74 3.95
C GLY A 276 11.43 9.85 4.16
N TRP A 277 11.65 10.65 3.12
CA TRP A 277 12.42 11.87 3.20
C TRP A 277 11.50 13.06 3.04
N HIS A 278 11.44 13.87 4.10
CA HIS A 278 10.76 15.14 4.13
C HIS A 278 11.72 16.20 4.66
N GLY A 279 11.80 17.35 4.01
CA GLY A 279 12.69 18.44 4.43
C GLY A 279 12.04 19.45 5.38
N SER A 280 10.89 19.10 5.97
CA SER A 280 10.20 19.93 6.98
C SER A 280 10.88 19.86 8.36
N ASP A 281 11.60 18.78 8.64
CA ASP A 281 12.35 18.57 9.90
C ASP A 281 13.71 17.89 9.62
N ALA A 282 14.63 17.95 10.58
CA ALA A 282 15.87 17.20 10.51
C ALA A 282 15.58 15.69 10.67
N SER A 283 16.03 14.87 9.73
CA SER A 283 15.88 13.42 9.81
C SER A 283 17.12 12.74 9.22
N GLY A 284 17.29 11.44 9.47
CA GLY A 284 18.44 10.70 8.96
C GLY A 284 19.70 10.94 9.79
N LEU A 285 19.55 11.09 11.11
CA LEU A 285 20.65 11.42 12.00
C LEU A 285 21.79 10.41 11.89
N THR A 286 23.02 10.92 11.89
CA THR A 286 24.25 10.13 11.82
C THR A 286 24.28 9.04 12.89
N GLU A 287 23.95 9.39 14.13
CA GLU A 287 23.88 8.45 15.26
C GLU A 287 22.73 7.43 15.14
N PHE A 288 21.65 7.76 14.41
CA PHE A 288 20.56 6.83 14.14
C PHE A 288 21.02 5.79 13.12
N LEU A 289 21.64 6.24 12.03
CA LEU A 289 22.26 5.38 11.02
C LEU A 289 23.34 4.46 11.64
N ASP A 290 24.16 4.98 12.57
CA ASP A 290 25.15 4.21 13.34
C ASP A 290 24.53 3.14 14.25
N GLN A 291 23.31 3.38 14.73
CA GLN A 291 22.60 2.43 15.58
C GLN A 291 21.87 1.36 14.78
N VAL A 292 21.28 1.72 13.64
CA VAL A 292 20.56 0.80 12.75
C VAL A 292 21.53 -0.14 12.02
N LYS A 293 22.69 0.38 11.59
CA LYS A 293 23.72 -0.35 10.82
C LYS A 293 23.17 -1.12 9.62
N PRO A 294 22.42 -0.45 8.72
CA PRO A 294 21.80 -1.13 7.59
C PRO A 294 22.84 -1.56 6.56
N ALA A 295 22.57 -2.68 5.88
CA ALA A 295 23.25 -3.01 4.64
C ALA A 295 22.63 -2.25 3.45
N ALA A 296 21.36 -1.86 3.57
CA ALA A 296 20.65 -1.08 2.58
C ALA A 296 19.74 -0.01 3.20
N VAL A 297 19.71 1.16 2.59
CA VAL A 297 18.74 2.22 2.91
C VAL A 297 17.85 2.45 1.70
N ILE A 298 16.53 2.42 1.88
CA ILE A 298 15.55 2.76 0.85
C ILE A 298 14.88 4.07 1.25
N THR A 299 14.87 5.06 0.37
CA THR A 299 14.32 6.38 0.68
C THR A 299 13.53 6.96 -0.49
N THR A 300 12.53 7.77 -0.18
CA THR A 300 11.94 8.70 -1.15
C THR A 300 12.93 9.82 -1.46
N ASN A 301 12.83 10.39 -2.67
CA ASN A 301 13.66 11.51 -3.11
C ASN A 301 13.03 12.21 -4.31
N HIS A 302 12.90 13.53 -4.25
CA HIS A 302 12.38 14.34 -5.34
C HIS A 302 13.18 15.62 -5.56
N ASP A 303 13.33 16.02 -6.83
CA ASP A 303 13.93 17.29 -7.20
C ASP A 303 13.07 18.50 -6.79
N PHE A 304 11.74 18.31 -6.73
CA PHE A 304 10.79 19.36 -6.34
C PHE A 304 9.66 18.82 -5.45
N PRO A 305 9.30 19.54 -4.36
CA PRO A 305 9.99 20.72 -3.86
C PRO A 305 11.37 20.37 -3.29
N SER A 306 12.30 21.32 -3.27
CA SER A 306 13.71 21.07 -2.92
C SER A 306 13.94 20.45 -1.52
N ARG A 307 12.93 20.58 -0.64
CA ARG A 307 12.91 19.98 0.69
C ARG A 307 12.78 18.45 0.64
N GLU A 308 12.16 17.88 -0.40
CA GLU A 308 12.06 16.43 -0.60
C GLU A 308 13.31 15.84 -1.26
N ARG A 309 14.32 16.67 -1.50
CA ARG A 309 15.57 16.24 -2.10
C ARG A 309 16.54 15.78 -1.01
N ILE A 310 16.99 14.54 -1.11
CA ILE A 310 18.04 14.05 -0.22
C ILE A 310 19.35 14.80 -0.49
N THR A 311 20.08 15.12 0.58
CA THR A 311 21.31 15.90 0.47
C THR A 311 22.50 15.01 0.10
N GLU A 312 23.46 15.55 -0.65
CA GLU A 312 24.69 14.82 -0.99
C GLU A 312 25.47 14.41 0.27
N ALA A 313 25.52 15.29 1.27
CA ALA A 313 26.14 14.99 2.56
C ALA A 313 25.53 13.74 3.22
N TRP A 314 24.20 13.57 3.16
CA TRP A 314 23.57 12.38 3.72
C TRP A 314 23.83 11.12 2.88
N ARG A 315 23.91 11.24 1.54
CA ARG A 315 24.34 10.14 0.67
C ARG A 315 25.76 9.66 1.02
N ASP A 316 26.67 10.61 1.25
CA ASP A 316 28.04 10.32 1.67
C ASP A 316 28.08 9.63 3.03
N GLU A 317 27.27 10.05 4.01
CA GLU A 317 27.18 9.41 5.33
C GLU A 317 26.67 7.95 5.26
N VAL A 318 25.72 7.67 4.36
CA VAL A 318 25.23 6.30 4.08
C VAL A 318 26.33 5.46 3.44
N ALA A 319 27.00 5.98 2.40
CA ALA A 319 28.07 5.28 1.71
C ALA A 319 29.29 5.02 2.61
N ALA A 320 29.66 5.98 3.47
CA ALA A 320 30.78 5.86 4.41
C ALA A 320 30.60 4.73 5.42
N ARG A 321 29.36 4.28 5.66
CA ARG A 321 29.02 3.15 6.54
C ARG A 321 28.86 1.83 5.79
N GLY A 322 29.10 1.82 4.48
CA GLY A 322 29.00 0.63 3.64
C GLY A 322 27.56 0.20 3.35
N ALA A 323 26.58 1.07 3.60
CA ALA A 323 25.19 0.82 3.25
C ALA A 323 24.93 1.21 1.78
N GLU A 324 24.19 0.38 1.05
CA GLU A 324 23.76 0.72 -0.30
C GLU A 324 22.48 1.56 -0.27
N LEU A 325 22.49 2.71 -0.96
CA LEU A 325 21.33 3.60 -1.04
C LEU A 325 20.46 3.28 -2.26
N PHE A 326 19.18 2.98 -2.02
CA PHE A 326 18.15 2.79 -3.04
C PHE A 326 17.20 3.98 -3.05
N ASP A 327 17.27 4.73 -4.15
CA ASP A 327 16.49 5.94 -4.37
C ASP A 327 15.18 5.59 -5.10
N LEU A 328 14.04 5.83 -4.45
CA LEU A 328 12.72 5.59 -5.05
C LEU A 328 12.36 6.60 -6.14
N GLY A 329 12.93 7.81 -6.12
CA GLY A 329 12.78 8.79 -7.20
C GLY A 329 13.40 8.31 -8.51
N GLU A 330 14.46 7.49 -8.44
CA GLU A 330 15.10 6.87 -9.60
C GLU A 330 14.46 5.53 -10.00
N SER A 331 14.13 4.70 -9.02
CA SER A 331 13.70 3.32 -9.25
C SER A 331 12.19 3.12 -9.33
N GLY A 332 11.40 4.07 -8.84
CA GLY A 332 9.95 4.01 -8.68
C GLY A 332 9.48 3.04 -7.59
N ALA A 333 10.05 1.83 -7.58
CA ALA A 333 9.81 0.82 -6.56
C ALA A 333 11.05 -0.04 -6.31
N VAL A 334 11.14 -0.54 -5.08
CA VAL A 334 12.12 -1.54 -4.66
C VAL A 334 11.39 -2.73 -4.06
N VAL A 335 11.72 -3.93 -4.53
CA VAL A 335 11.14 -5.18 -4.04
C VAL A 335 12.14 -5.87 -3.14
N ILE A 336 11.80 -6.05 -1.87
CA ILE A 336 12.54 -6.88 -0.93
C ILE A 336 11.89 -8.25 -0.89
N ARG A 337 12.67 -9.32 -1.04
CA ARG A 337 12.20 -10.71 -0.90
C ARG A 337 13.06 -11.40 0.14
N TRP A 338 12.46 -12.26 0.95
CA TRP A 338 13.22 -13.05 1.90
C TRP A 338 12.68 -14.46 2.03
N ASN A 339 13.59 -15.35 2.39
CA ASN A 339 13.35 -16.62 3.03
C ASN A 339 14.31 -16.76 4.21
N ASP A 340 14.42 -17.96 4.78
CA ASP A 340 15.28 -18.23 5.93
C ASP A 340 16.75 -17.81 5.72
N ASP A 341 17.31 -18.08 4.54
CA ASP A 341 18.75 -17.99 4.28
C ASP A 341 19.15 -16.76 3.46
N ARG A 342 18.20 -16.13 2.77
CA ARG A 342 18.47 -15.11 1.76
C ARG A 342 17.50 -13.94 1.88
N LEU A 343 18.04 -12.73 1.80
CA LEU A 343 17.30 -11.48 1.65
C LEU A 343 17.80 -10.77 0.38
N GLU A 344 16.89 -10.50 -0.55
CA GLU A 344 17.16 -9.87 -1.85
C GLU A 344 16.48 -8.52 -1.93
N ILE A 345 17.20 -7.51 -2.43
CA ILE A 345 16.72 -6.15 -2.60
C ILE A 345 16.84 -5.81 -4.09
N LEU A 346 15.69 -5.69 -4.75
CA LEU A 346 15.54 -5.63 -6.20
C LEU A 346 14.94 -4.27 -6.60
N PRO A 347 15.76 -3.28 -6.99
CA PRO A 347 15.25 -2.04 -7.56
C PRO A 347 14.57 -2.34 -8.91
N GLN A 348 13.46 -1.66 -9.20
CA GLN A 348 12.80 -1.78 -10.51
C GLN A 348 13.44 -0.88 -11.58
N ALA A 349 14.47 -0.11 -11.22
CA ALA A 349 15.29 0.64 -12.18
C ALA A 349 16.00 -0.29 -13.17
N TYR A 350 15.95 0.05 -14.45
CA TYR A 350 16.60 -0.72 -15.50
C TYR A 350 18.12 -0.79 -15.30
N GLY A 351 18.69 -2.00 -15.27
CA GLY A 351 20.14 -2.23 -15.28
C GLY A 351 20.84 -2.18 -13.92
N ARG A 352 20.15 -1.89 -12.81
CA ARG A 352 20.74 -1.96 -11.47
C ARG A 352 20.63 -3.40 -10.92
N PRO A 353 21.74 -4.06 -10.58
CA PRO A 353 21.70 -5.43 -10.03
C PRO A 353 21.06 -5.45 -8.63
N PRO A 354 20.51 -6.59 -8.20
CA PRO A 354 20.03 -6.75 -6.84
C PRO A 354 21.16 -6.79 -5.82
N LEU A 355 20.92 -6.23 -4.64
CA LEU A 355 21.73 -6.52 -3.45
C LEU A 355 21.20 -7.81 -2.81
N ILE A 356 22.09 -8.78 -2.60
CA ILE A 356 21.75 -10.09 -2.05
C ILE A 356 22.52 -10.27 -0.76
N LEU A 357 21.79 -10.41 0.34
CA LEU A 357 22.33 -10.82 1.63
C LEU A 357 22.05 -12.30 1.81
N SER A 358 23.03 -13.05 2.29
CA SER A 358 22.90 -14.48 2.55
C SER A 358 23.52 -14.82 3.88
N ARG A 359 22.87 -15.71 4.63
CA ARG A 359 23.45 -16.29 5.83
C ARG A 359 24.15 -17.57 5.44
N GLN A 360 25.42 -17.70 5.85
CA GLN A 360 26.02 -19.02 5.86
C GLN A 360 25.35 -19.82 6.98
N THR A 361 24.68 -20.91 6.63
CA THR A 361 24.21 -21.89 7.60
C THR A 361 25.41 -22.35 8.43
N ALA A 362 25.40 -22.05 9.73
CA ALA A 362 26.38 -22.57 10.66
C ALA A 362 26.16 -24.09 10.80
N GLY A 363 26.76 -24.89 9.90
CA GLY A 363 26.42 -26.31 9.85
C GLY A 363 27.08 -27.15 8.75
N ALA A 364 28.35 -26.94 8.43
CA ALA A 364 29.15 -27.95 7.72
C ALA A 364 30.66 -27.79 7.98
N ALA A 365 31.05 -27.64 9.25
CA ALA A 365 32.40 -27.95 9.68
C ALA A 365 32.35 -29.24 10.50
N GLN A 366 33.23 -30.18 10.14
CA GLN A 366 33.70 -31.31 10.94
C GLN A 366 32.95 -32.65 10.77
N LYS A 367 33.34 -33.41 9.73
CA LYS A 367 33.71 -34.83 9.84
C LYS A 367 34.40 -35.34 8.55
N SER A 368 35.72 -35.22 8.51
CA SER A 368 36.57 -36.27 7.96
C SER A 368 37.87 -36.28 8.76
N ARG A 369 37.93 -37.18 9.74
CA ARG A 369 39.21 -37.69 10.24
C ARG A 369 39.69 -38.77 9.28
#